data_AF-A0A9W9MKE4-F1
#
_entry.id   AF-A0A9W9MKE4-F1
#
_cell.length_a   1.000
_cell.length_b   1.000
_cell.length_c   1.000
_cell.angle_alpha   90.00
_cell.angle_beta   90.00
_cell.angle_gamma   90.00
#
_symmetry.space_group_name_H-M   'P 1'
#
loop_
_entity.id
_entity.type
_entity.pdbx_description
1 polymer ?
#
loop_
_entity_poly.entity_id
_entity_poly.type
_entity_poly.pdbx_seq_one_letter_code
_entity_poly.pdbx_strand_id
1 'polypeptide(L)'
;MADYVLYNYTPSLAAAVVTLLLFLSSTTAHAFLAFRHRMKFLITFIIGGLFEIIGYGARAVNAHQAPSYAIMPYSLQSVFILLAPSLFAASVYMILGRIIRLVDGDSRSLIRATRLTKIFVLGDVLSFLIQSSGGGVLSTAKSASTMQFGENIIIAGLIIQILFFGFFVIVSIVFHLRISANPTSSSLGTSVNWRRCLFALYFASVLIMVRCIYRVAEYIQGQKGTLQSHEYYAYIFDALLMFMVTVVFVIIHPSRILIQRAYKLADIELTH
;
A
#
# COMPACT_ATOMS: atom_id res chain seq x y z
N MET A 1 -1.51 -28.80 -25.72
CA MET A 1 -2.03 -28.29 -24.44
C MET A 1 -0.98 -27.33 -23.92
N ALA A 2 -1.30 -26.05 -23.72
CA ALA A 2 -0.39 -25.17 -23.00
C ALA A 2 -0.67 -25.43 -21.52
N ASP A 3 0.18 -26.24 -20.88
CA ASP A 3 0.11 -26.46 -19.44
C ASP A 3 0.32 -25.13 -18.72
N TYR A 4 -0.47 -24.87 -17.68
CA TYR A 4 -0.31 -23.68 -16.86
C TYR A 4 1.03 -23.75 -16.12
N VAL A 5 1.97 -22.88 -16.50
CA VAL A 5 3.29 -22.79 -15.86
C VAL A 5 3.24 -21.68 -14.81
N LEU A 6 3.66 -21.98 -13.58
CA LEU A 6 3.66 -21.01 -12.48
C LEU A 6 4.62 -19.83 -12.72
N TYR A 7 5.72 -20.07 -13.44
CA TYR A 7 6.64 -19.02 -13.85
C TYR A 7 7.09 -19.22 -15.29
N ASN A 8 7.15 -18.12 -16.04
CA ASN A 8 7.78 -18.09 -17.37
C ASN A 8 9.30 -17.84 -17.30
N TYR A 9 9.86 -17.79 -16.09
CA TYR A 9 11.29 -17.60 -15.78
C TYR A 9 11.68 -18.44 -14.56
N THR A 10 12.98 -18.57 -14.28
CA THR A 10 13.50 -19.18 -13.04
C THR A 10 13.62 -18.11 -11.94
N PRO A 11 12.84 -18.16 -10.84
CA PRO A 11 12.90 -17.14 -9.79
C PRO A 11 14.26 -17.07 -9.10
N SER A 12 14.77 -15.87 -8.86
CA SER A 12 16.03 -15.64 -8.17
C SER A 12 15.87 -15.73 -6.66
N LEU A 13 16.46 -16.77 -6.06
CA LEU A 13 16.52 -16.92 -4.60
C LEU A 13 17.20 -15.71 -3.94
N ALA A 14 18.30 -15.23 -4.53
CA ALA A 14 19.04 -14.08 -4.00
C ALA A 14 18.17 -12.82 -3.97
N ALA A 15 17.46 -12.51 -5.07
CA ALA A 15 16.59 -11.33 -5.13
C ALA A 15 15.44 -11.41 -4.11
N ALA A 16 14.84 -12.60 -3.95
CA ALA A 16 13.79 -12.84 -2.95
C ALA A 16 14.31 -12.63 -1.51
N VAL A 17 15.47 -13.18 -1.18
CA VAL A 17 16.09 -13.04 0.15
C VAL A 17 16.51 -11.60 0.44
N VAL A 18 17.14 -10.89 -0.50
CA VAL A 18 17.50 -9.47 -0.30
C VAL A 18 16.24 -8.64 -0.04
N THR A 19 15.19 -8.84 -0.83
CA THR A 19 13.94 -8.09 -0.68
C THR A 19 13.25 -8.39 0.64
N LEU A 20 13.23 -9.66 1.05
CA LEU A 20 12.76 -10.08 2.37
C LEU A 20 13.49 -9.35 3.51
N LEU A 21 14.82 -9.29 3.46
CA LEU A 21 15.63 -8.61 4.49
C LEU A 21 15.39 -7.10 4.52
N LEU A 22 15.18 -6.47 3.35
CA LEU A 22 14.82 -5.05 3.26
C LEU A 22 13.48 -4.77 3.94
N PHE A 23 12.43 -5.54 3.64
CA PHE A 23 11.14 -5.37 4.31
C PHE A 23 11.18 -5.75 5.79
N LEU A 24 11.97 -6.77 6.17
CA LEU A 24 12.17 -7.13 7.58
C LEU A 24 12.78 -5.98 8.37
N SER A 25 13.88 -5.41 7.87
CA SER A 25 14.56 -4.29 8.54
C SER A 25 13.66 -3.06 8.66
N SER A 26 12.96 -2.68 7.58
CA SER A 26 12.04 -1.54 7.59
C SER A 26 10.82 -1.76 8.49
N THR A 27 10.24 -2.96 8.48
CA THR A 27 9.09 -3.29 9.34
C THR A 27 9.48 -3.30 10.80
N THR A 28 10.65 -3.84 11.15
CA THR A 28 11.18 -3.79 12.52
C THR A 28 11.41 -2.35 12.97
N ALA A 29 11.93 -1.47 12.11
CA ALA A 29 12.07 -0.05 12.43
C ALA A 29 10.71 0.62 12.72
N HIS A 30 9.68 0.35 11.91
CA HIS A 30 8.33 0.85 12.16
C HIS A 30 7.71 0.28 13.44
N ALA A 31 7.91 -1.01 13.72
CA ALA A 31 7.42 -1.65 14.93
C ALA A 31 8.07 -1.05 16.19
N PHE A 32 9.39 -0.83 16.16
CA PHE A 32 10.12 -0.16 17.24
C PHE A 32 9.59 1.25 17.49
N LEU A 33 9.43 2.05 16.41
CA LEU A 33 8.90 3.41 16.50
C LEU A 33 7.45 3.44 17.01
N ALA A 34 6.60 2.52 16.53
CA ALA A 34 5.21 2.41 16.97
C ALA A 34 5.11 2.04 18.45
N PHE A 35 5.96 1.14 18.94
CA PHE A 35 6.05 0.77 20.34
C PHE A 35 6.55 1.94 21.20
N ARG A 36 7.67 2.57 20.81
CA ARG A 36 8.28 3.69 21.53
C ARG A 36 7.35 4.88 21.68
N HIS A 37 6.58 5.20 20.63
CA HIS A 37 5.69 6.36 20.58
C HIS A 37 4.19 6.01 20.78
N ARG A 38 3.86 4.77 21.14
CA ARG A 38 2.49 4.27 21.38
C ARG A 38 1.51 4.59 20.24
N MET A 39 1.96 4.45 18.99
CA MET A 39 1.22 4.89 17.82
C MET A 39 0.37 3.78 17.20
N LYS A 40 -0.84 3.59 17.73
CA LYS A 40 -1.78 2.55 17.26
C LYS A 40 -2.13 2.65 15.77
N PHE A 41 -2.00 3.82 15.14
CA PHE A 41 -2.32 3.97 13.71
C PHE A 41 -1.26 3.41 12.77
N LEU A 42 -0.03 3.14 13.26
CA LEU A 42 1.00 2.48 12.46
C LEU A 42 0.81 0.97 12.37
N ILE A 43 -0.14 0.39 13.14
CA ILE A 43 -0.40 -1.05 13.10
C ILE A 43 -0.75 -1.51 11.68
N THR A 44 -1.61 -0.79 10.97
CA THR A 44 -1.96 -1.12 9.58
C THR A 44 -0.73 -1.10 8.67
N PHE A 45 0.18 -0.15 8.87
CA PHE A 45 1.42 -0.05 8.10
C PHE A 45 2.35 -1.24 8.39
N ILE A 46 2.48 -1.61 9.66
CA ILE A 46 3.28 -2.77 10.09
C ILE A 46 2.71 -4.06 9.53
N ILE A 47 1.37 -4.23 9.52
CA ILE A 47 0.74 -5.40 8.90
C ILE A 47 1.04 -5.44 7.39
N GLY A 48 1.04 -4.29 6.70
CA GLY A 48 1.50 -4.20 5.31
C GLY A 48 2.94 -4.68 5.14
N GLY A 49 3.84 -4.25 6.01
CA GLY A 49 5.23 -4.72 6.02
C GLY A 49 5.37 -6.21 6.30
N LEU A 50 4.57 -6.76 7.23
CA LEU A 50 4.51 -8.21 7.49
C LEU A 50 4.03 -8.99 6.27
N PHE A 51 3.10 -8.44 5.47
CA PHE A 51 2.65 -9.08 4.25
C PHE A 51 3.76 -9.16 3.21
N GLU A 52 4.56 -8.10 3.05
CA GLU A 52 5.76 -8.15 2.19
C GLU A 52 6.76 -9.20 2.68
N ILE A 53 7.00 -9.28 4.00
CA ILE A 53 7.90 -10.30 4.59
C ILE A 53 7.39 -11.72 4.30
N ILE A 54 6.11 -11.99 4.53
CA ILE A 54 5.52 -13.30 4.25
C ILE A 54 5.56 -13.59 2.74
N GLY A 55 5.25 -12.60 1.91
CA GLY A 55 5.22 -12.73 0.46
C GLY A 55 6.60 -13.06 -0.13
N TYR A 56 7.63 -12.29 0.21
CA TYR A 56 9.00 -12.55 -0.26
C TYR A 56 9.65 -13.75 0.43
N GLY A 57 9.23 -14.09 1.66
CA GLY A 57 9.60 -15.35 2.31
C GLY A 57 9.04 -16.57 1.55
N ALA A 58 7.77 -16.54 1.19
CA ALA A 58 7.14 -17.57 0.37
C ALA A 58 7.77 -17.66 -1.03
N ARG A 59 8.12 -16.51 -1.63
CA ARG A 59 8.86 -16.44 -2.89
C ARG A 59 10.25 -17.08 -2.78
N ALA A 60 10.99 -16.82 -1.70
CA ALA A 60 12.30 -17.44 -1.47
C ALA A 60 12.20 -18.97 -1.33
N VAL A 61 11.20 -19.46 -0.57
CA VAL A 61 10.92 -20.90 -0.48
C VAL A 61 10.61 -21.48 -1.85
N ASN A 62 9.78 -20.81 -2.65
CA ASN A 62 9.41 -21.30 -3.97
C ASN A 62 10.58 -21.28 -4.96
N ALA A 63 11.44 -20.26 -4.91
CA ALA A 63 12.67 -20.19 -5.69
C ALA A 63 13.64 -21.35 -5.39
N HIS A 64 13.71 -21.78 -4.12
CA HIS A 64 14.51 -22.93 -3.71
C HIS A 64 13.92 -24.29 -4.19
N GLN A 65 12.64 -24.34 -4.51
CA GLN A 65 11.96 -25.57 -4.96
C GLN A 65 12.15 -25.85 -6.46
N ALA A 66 12.94 -25.04 -7.18
CA ALA A 66 13.21 -25.25 -8.59
C ALA A 66 13.80 -26.66 -8.83
N PRO A 67 13.37 -27.39 -9.88
CA PRO A 67 12.42 -26.98 -10.93
C PRO A 67 10.94 -27.29 -10.63
N SER A 68 10.63 -27.98 -9.52
CA SER A 68 9.27 -28.42 -9.17
C SER A 68 8.63 -27.47 -8.15
N TYR A 69 8.11 -26.34 -8.64
CA TYR A 69 7.48 -25.31 -7.80
C TYR A 69 6.18 -25.81 -7.16
N ALA A 70 6.07 -25.67 -5.82
CA ALA A 70 4.83 -25.95 -5.13
C ALA A 70 3.81 -24.81 -5.34
N ILE A 71 2.53 -25.17 -5.46
CA ILE A 71 1.43 -24.20 -5.64
C ILE A 71 1.26 -23.33 -4.38
N MET A 72 1.40 -23.90 -3.19
CA MET A 72 1.11 -23.17 -1.95
C MET A 72 2.03 -21.95 -1.72
N PRO A 73 3.38 -22.04 -1.79
CA PRO A 73 4.23 -20.87 -1.66
C PRO A 73 4.03 -19.86 -2.79
N TYR A 74 3.71 -20.33 -4.02
CA TYR A 74 3.35 -19.46 -5.14
C TYR A 74 2.08 -18.64 -4.87
N SER A 75 1.03 -19.28 -4.34
CA SER A 75 -0.22 -18.61 -3.97
C SER A 75 -0.01 -17.63 -2.82
N LEU A 76 0.78 -18.00 -1.80
CA LEU A 76 1.12 -17.11 -0.70
C LEU A 76 1.85 -15.85 -1.18
N GLN A 77 2.92 -15.98 -1.96
CA GLN A 77 3.60 -14.78 -2.48
C GLN A 77 2.63 -13.90 -3.30
N SER A 78 1.76 -14.50 -4.10
CA SER A 78 0.88 -13.77 -5.01
C SER A 78 -0.14 -12.96 -4.23
N VAL A 79 -0.77 -13.55 -3.21
CA VAL A 79 -1.77 -12.87 -2.39
C VAL A 79 -1.14 -11.82 -1.48
N PHE A 80 -0.06 -12.16 -0.77
CA PHE A 80 0.53 -11.27 0.23
C PHE A 80 1.22 -10.05 -0.40
N ILE A 81 1.97 -10.23 -1.49
CA ILE A 81 2.58 -9.12 -2.25
C ILE A 81 1.48 -8.26 -2.91
N LEU A 82 0.40 -8.89 -3.39
CA LEU A 82 -0.70 -8.12 -3.99
C LEU A 82 -1.41 -7.21 -2.98
N LEU A 83 -1.59 -7.69 -1.73
CA LEU A 83 -2.38 -7.05 -0.69
C LEU A 83 -1.62 -6.00 0.15
N ALA A 84 -0.30 -6.14 0.30
CA ALA A 84 0.49 -5.20 1.09
C ALA A 84 0.31 -3.70 0.69
N PRO A 85 0.24 -3.35 -0.60
CA PRO A 85 0.12 -1.94 -1.00
C PRO A 85 -1.23 -1.31 -0.64
N SER A 86 -2.30 -2.11 -0.57
CA SER A 86 -3.60 -1.65 -0.07
C SER A 86 -3.54 -1.28 1.42
N LEU A 87 -2.74 -1.99 2.22
CA LEU A 87 -2.50 -1.65 3.62
C LEU A 87 -1.62 -0.41 3.79
N PHE A 88 -0.63 -0.21 2.91
CA PHE A 88 0.12 1.03 2.84
C PHE A 88 -0.78 2.22 2.45
N ALA A 89 -1.65 2.04 1.45
CA ALA A 89 -2.63 3.04 1.04
C ALA A 89 -3.62 3.39 2.19
N ALA A 90 -4.15 2.37 2.87
CA ALA A 90 -4.98 2.56 4.06
C ALA A 90 -4.29 3.43 5.13
N SER A 91 -3.00 3.23 5.32
CA SER A 91 -2.18 4.02 6.24
C SER A 91 -2.02 5.47 5.79
N VAL A 92 -1.79 5.69 4.49
CA VAL A 92 -1.78 7.03 3.86
C VAL A 92 -3.11 7.76 4.11
N TYR A 93 -4.26 7.08 3.95
CA TYR A 93 -5.58 7.67 4.21
C TYR A 93 -5.75 8.05 5.69
N MET A 94 -5.31 7.20 6.61
CA MET A 94 -5.37 7.47 8.04
C MET A 94 -4.53 8.69 8.43
N ILE A 95 -3.32 8.81 7.86
CA ILE A 95 -2.44 9.95 8.12
C ILE A 95 -3.07 11.23 7.58
N LEU A 96 -3.60 11.23 6.35
CA LEU A 96 -4.30 12.41 5.82
C LEU A 96 -5.49 12.81 6.71
N GLY A 97 -6.33 11.86 7.12
CA GLY A 97 -7.44 12.12 8.03
C GLY A 97 -6.98 12.71 9.38
N ARG A 98 -5.80 12.31 9.88
CA ARG A 98 -5.20 12.91 11.08
C ARG A 98 -4.71 14.32 10.83
N ILE A 99 -4.09 14.60 9.68
CA ILE A 99 -3.64 15.94 9.30
C ILE A 99 -4.84 16.89 9.19
N ILE A 100 -5.92 16.48 8.50
CA ILE A 100 -7.14 17.29 8.37
C ILE A 100 -7.68 17.68 9.75
N ARG A 101 -7.75 16.73 10.69
CA ARG A 101 -8.20 17.01 12.07
C ARG A 101 -7.22 17.87 12.86
N LEU A 102 -5.91 17.71 12.66
CA LEU A 102 -4.89 18.50 13.34
C LEU A 102 -5.02 19.99 13.00
N VAL A 103 -5.28 20.29 11.73
CA VAL A 103 -5.38 21.67 11.24
C VAL A 103 -6.81 22.20 11.23
N ASP A 104 -7.77 21.51 11.86
CA ASP A 104 -9.20 21.87 11.83
C ASP A 104 -9.73 22.14 10.40
N GLY A 105 -9.29 21.31 9.47
CA GLY A 105 -9.45 21.51 8.03
C GLY A 105 -10.66 20.80 7.42
N ASP A 106 -11.60 20.30 8.22
CA ASP A 106 -12.73 19.49 7.72
C ASP A 106 -13.58 20.25 6.69
N SER A 107 -13.81 21.55 6.87
CA SER A 107 -14.53 22.39 5.89
C SER A 107 -13.72 22.70 4.62
N ARG A 108 -12.42 22.39 4.61
CA ARG A 108 -11.51 22.56 3.46
C ARG A 108 -11.29 21.23 2.72
N SER A 109 -11.72 20.10 3.28
CA SER A 109 -11.66 18.80 2.62
C SER A 109 -12.94 18.50 1.85
N LEU A 110 -12.85 17.76 0.73
CA LEU A 110 -14.02 17.25 0.02
C LEU A 110 -14.79 16.19 0.84
N ILE A 111 -14.05 15.43 1.65
CA ILE A 111 -14.59 14.37 2.50
C ILE A 111 -14.16 14.63 3.93
N ARG A 112 -15.13 14.58 4.86
CA ARG A 112 -14.84 14.69 6.30
C ARG A 112 -13.80 13.64 6.73
N ALA A 113 -12.85 14.04 7.55
CA ALA A 113 -11.74 13.22 7.99
C ALA A 113 -12.15 11.92 8.70
N THR A 114 -13.35 11.89 9.30
CA THR A 114 -13.92 10.70 9.96
C THR A 114 -14.46 9.66 8.99
N ARG A 115 -14.86 10.08 7.78
CA ARG A 115 -15.39 9.20 6.72
C ARG A 115 -14.32 8.83 5.70
N LEU A 116 -13.32 9.69 5.50
CA LEU A 116 -12.25 9.52 4.52
C LEU A 116 -11.61 8.12 4.60
N THR A 117 -11.06 7.73 5.74
CA THR A 117 -10.42 6.42 5.88
C THR A 117 -11.40 5.27 5.63
N LYS A 118 -12.64 5.38 6.11
CA LYS A 118 -13.64 4.30 5.98
C LYS A 118 -14.01 4.05 4.52
N ILE A 119 -14.24 5.11 3.75
CA ILE A 119 -14.64 5.03 2.34
C ILE A 119 -13.55 4.40 1.51
N PHE A 120 -12.31 4.89 1.63
CA PHE A 120 -11.22 4.42 0.79
C PHE A 120 -10.72 3.01 1.17
N VAL A 121 -10.68 2.68 2.47
CA VAL A 121 -10.37 1.30 2.90
C VAL A 121 -11.43 0.32 2.43
N LEU A 122 -12.72 0.71 2.46
CA LEU A 122 -13.79 -0.13 1.92
C LEU A 122 -13.60 -0.37 0.41
N GLY A 123 -13.26 0.67 -0.35
CA GLY A 123 -12.94 0.56 -1.77
C GLY A 123 -11.79 -0.41 -2.04
N ASP A 124 -10.71 -0.34 -1.25
CA ASP A 124 -9.57 -1.24 -1.36
C ASP A 124 -9.95 -2.69 -1.03
N VAL A 125 -10.74 -2.92 0.03
CA VAL A 125 -11.22 -4.25 0.41
C VAL A 125 -12.11 -4.84 -0.67
N LEU A 126 -13.06 -4.07 -1.21
CA LEU A 126 -13.94 -4.54 -2.30
C LEU A 126 -13.12 -4.90 -3.56
N SER A 127 -12.19 -4.02 -3.94
CA SER A 127 -11.29 -4.25 -5.07
C SER A 127 -10.44 -5.51 -4.89
N PHE A 128 -9.96 -5.76 -3.67
CA PHE A 128 -9.19 -6.95 -3.33
C PHE A 128 -10.03 -8.24 -3.37
N LEU A 129 -11.28 -8.19 -2.90
CA LEU A 129 -12.18 -9.35 -2.98
C LEU A 129 -12.47 -9.74 -4.42
N ILE A 130 -12.62 -8.75 -5.31
CA ILE A 130 -12.74 -8.97 -6.76
C ILE A 130 -11.45 -9.61 -7.31
N GLN A 131 -10.27 -9.07 -6.99
CA GLN A 131 -9.00 -9.66 -7.44
C GLN A 131 -8.82 -11.10 -6.93
N SER A 132 -9.18 -11.35 -5.67
CA SER A 132 -9.06 -12.67 -5.05
C SER A 132 -9.99 -13.69 -5.69
N SER A 133 -11.21 -13.30 -6.08
CA SER A 133 -12.12 -14.20 -6.79
C SER A 133 -11.59 -14.53 -8.20
N GLY A 134 -11.03 -13.55 -8.90
CA GLY A 134 -10.36 -13.78 -10.19
C GLY A 134 -9.13 -14.69 -10.07
N GLY A 135 -8.32 -14.51 -9.03
CA GLY A 135 -7.19 -15.39 -8.70
C GLY A 135 -7.63 -16.82 -8.36
N GLY A 136 -8.74 -16.97 -7.63
CA GLY A 136 -9.36 -18.26 -7.34
C GLY A 136 -9.82 -18.98 -8.62
N VAL A 137 -10.47 -18.26 -9.53
CA VAL A 137 -10.84 -18.79 -10.87
C VAL A 137 -9.59 -19.23 -11.64
N LEU A 138 -8.55 -18.38 -11.68
CA LEU A 138 -7.31 -18.69 -12.41
C LEU A 138 -6.60 -19.94 -11.86
N SER A 139 -6.61 -20.14 -10.54
CA SER A 139 -5.97 -21.30 -9.89
C SER A 139 -6.61 -22.66 -10.23
N THR A 140 -7.84 -22.67 -10.73
CA THR A 140 -8.59 -23.88 -11.09
C THR A 140 -8.95 -23.96 -12.58
N ALA A 141 -8.51 -22.97 -13.37
CA ALA A 141 -8.84 -22.87 -14.78
C ALA A 141 -8.21 -24.01 -15.59
N LYS A 142 -9.04 -24.69 -16.41
CA LYS A 142 -8.62 -25.78 -17.31
C LYS A 142 -8.72 -25.43 -18.80
N SER A 143 -9.29 -24.27 -19.12
CA SER A 143 -9.51 -23.81 -20.50
C SER A 143 -9.04 -22.36 -20.65
N ALA A 144 -8.69 -21.98 -21.86
CA ALA A 144 -8.29 -20.60 -22.17
C ALA A 144 -9.40 -19.58 -21.87
N SER A 145 -10.68 -19.95 -22.05
CA SER A 145 -11.80 -19.07 -21.73
C SER A 145 -11.95 -18.82 -20.23
N THR A 146 -11.75 -19.83 -19.39
CA THR A 146 -11.79 -19.67 -17.93
C THR A 146 -10.58 -18.88 -17.41
N MET A 147 -9.41 -19.06 -18.02
CA MET A 147 -8.22 -18.25 -17.70
C MET A 147 -8.47 -16.77 -18.00
N GLN A 148 -8.94 -16.45 -19.22
CA GLN A 148 -9.26 -15.07 -19.61
C GLN A 148 -10.32 -14.45 -18.70
N PHE A 149 -11.33 -15.23 -18.31
CA PHE A 149 -12.35 -14.75 -17.38
C PHE A 149 -11.75 -14.40 -16.01
N GLY A 150 -10.88 -15.24 -15.46
CA GLY A 150 -10.15 -14.97 -14.22
C GLY A 150 -9.27 -13.72 -14.31
N GLU A 151 -8.50 -13.57 -15.39
CA GLU A 151 -7.67 -12.39 -15.65
C GLU A 151 -8.53 -11.11 -15.73
N ASN A 152 -9.66 -11.15 -16.45
CA ASN A 152 -10.57 -10.01 -16.57
C ASN A 152 -11.16 -9.58 -15.23
N ILE A 153 -11.48 -10.53 -14.34
CA ILE A 153 -11.94 -10.23 -12.98
C ILE A 153 -10.83 -9.52 -12.20
N ILE A 154 -9.58 -10.01 -12.27
CA ILE A 154 -8.45 -9.37 -11.59
C ILE A 154 -8.25 -7.94 -12.09
N ILE A 155 -8.26 -7.75 -13.42
CA ILE A 155 -8.13 -6.43 -14.07
C ILE A 155 -9.25 -5.49 -13.59
N ALA A 156 -10.50 -5.96 -13.52
CA ALA A 156 -11.62 -5.15 -13.03
C ALA A 156 -11.39 -4.66 -11.59
N GLY A 157 -10.94 -5.55 -10.70
CA GLY A 157 -10.61 -5.17 -9.32
C GLY A 157 -9.45 -4.16 -9.23
N LEU A 158 -8.39 -4.34 -10.03
CA LEU A 158 -7.29 -3.39 -10.11
C LEU A 158 -7.71 -2.01 -10.62
N ILE A 159 -8.59 -1.95 -11.63
CA ILE A 159 -9.13 -0.68 -12.16
C ILE A 159 -9.93 0.05 -11.08
N ILE A 160 -10.81 -0.66 -10.36
CA ILE A 160 -11.58 -0.06 -9.26
C ILE A 160 -10.62 0.49 -8.19
N GLN A 161 -9.58 -0.25 -7.83
CA GLN A 161 -8.55 0.21 -6.90
C GLN A 161 -7.86 1.50 -7.37
N ILE A 162 -7.46 1.58 -8.64
CA ILE A 162 -6.86 2.80 -9.22
C ILE A 162 -7.83 3.97 -9.16
N LEU A 163 -9.11 3.77 -9.48
CA LEU A 163 -10.11 4.85 -9.47
C LEU A 163 -10.33 5.40 -8.06
N PHE A 164 -10.50 4.52 -7.07
CA PHE A 164 -10.65 4.93 -5.67
C PHE A 164 -9.39 5.64 -5.15
N PHE A 165 -8.20 5.11 -5.45
CA PHE A 165 -6.95 5.71 -5.02
C PHE A 165 -6.67 7.04 -5.72
N GLY A 166 -6.98 7.15 -7.02
CA GLY A 166 -6.89 8.39 -7.78
C GLY A 166 -7.82 9.47 -7.22
N PHE A 167 -9.05 9.09 -6.88
CA PHE A 167 -9.98 9.98 -6.20
C PHE A 167 -9.44 10.43 -4.83
N PHE A 168 -8.81 9.56 -4.06
CA PHE A 168 -8.13 9.94 -2.81
C PHE A 168 -7.03 11.00 -3.05
N VAL A 169 -6.20 10.83 -4.09
CA VAL A 169 -5.17 11.82 -4.45
C VAL A 169 -5.79 13.17 -4.77
N ILE A 170 -6.90 13.21 -5.52
CA ILE A 170 -7.65 14.44 -5.79
C ILE A 170 -8.16 15.09 -4.50
N VAL A 171 -8.77 14.31 -3.59
CA VAL A 171 -9.23 14.82 -2.27
C VAL A 171 -8.06 15.43 -1.49
N SER A 172 -6.90 14.78 -1.49
CA SER A 172 -5.69 15.28 -0.83
C SER A 172 -5.18 16.58 -1.44
N ILE A 173 -5.14 16.70 -2.77
CA ILE A 173 -4.70 17.91 -3.48
C ILE A 173 -5.67 19.07 -3.20
N VAL A 174 -6.98 18.83 -3.34
CA VAL A 174 -8.00 19.86 -3.10
C VAL A 174 -7.95 20.35 -1.66
N PHE A 175 -7.79 19.45 -0.69
CA PHE A 175 -7.57 19.82 0.70
C PHE A 175 -6.35 20.73 0.87
N HIS A 176 -5.19 20.35 0.32
CA HIS A 176 -3.95 21.11 0.43
C HIS A 176 -4.04 22.50 -0.20
N LEU A 177 -4.67 22.62 -1.37
CA LEU A 177 -4.90 23.91 -2.03
C LEU A 177 -5.81 24.80 -1.20
N ARG A 178 -6.94 24.27 -0.71
CA ARG A 178 -7.92 25.03 0.09
C ARG A 178 -7.37 25.50 1.43
N ILE A 179 -6.62 24.67 2.14
CA ILE A 179 -6.00 25.05 3.42
C ILE A 179 -4.81 25.99 3.24
N SER A 180 -4.13 25.95 2.08
CA SER A 180 -3.07 26.92 1.78
C SER A 180 -3.61 28.29 1.39
N ALA A 181 -4.74 28.33 0.66
CA ALA A 181 -5.39 29.58 0.27
C ALA A 181 -6.13 30.25 1.44
N ASN A 182 -6.78 29.45 2.30
CA ASN A 182 -7.51 29.94 3.47
C ASN A 182 -7.06 29.17 4.73
N PRO A 183 -5.90 29.52 5.31
CA PRO A 183 -5.37 28.87 6.51
C PRO A 183 -6.34 29.01 7.71
N THR A 184 -6.40 27.98 8.55
CA THR A 184 -7.09 28.03 9.84
C THR A 184 -6.13 28.50 10.93
N SER A 185 -6.66 29.03 12.04
CA SER A 185 -5.85 29.37 13.21
C SER A 185 -5.06 28.16 13.72
N SER A 186 -5.64 26.95 13.66
CA SER A 186 -4.97 25.69 14.00
C SER A 186 -3.83 25.34 13.05
N SER A 187 -3.93 25.68 11.75
CA SER A 187 -2.88 25.44 10.76
C SER A 187 -1.67 26.36 10.91
N LEU A 188 -1.88 27.57 11.44
CA LEU A 188 -0.84 28.57 11.70
C LEU A 188 -0.19 28.39 13.08
N GLY A 189 -0.99 28.01 14.08
CA GLY A 189 -0.53 27.85 15.47
C GLY A 189 0.06 26.47 15.81
N THR A 190 0.17 25.55 14.85
CA THR A 190 0.78 24.23 15.09
C THR A 190 2.29 24.26 14.88
N SER A 191 3.02 23.67 15.83
CA SER A 191 4.46 23.42 15.74
C SER A 191 4.80 22.31 14.73
N VAL A 192 3.80 21.51 14.35
CA VAL A 192 3.96 20.38 13.45
C VAL A 192 3.99 20.85 12.02
N ASN A 193 5.05 20.47 11.31
CA ASN A 193 5.17 20.71 9.87
C ASN A 193 4.27 19.74 9.08
N TRP A 194 2.96 20.01 9.10
CA TRP A 194 1.94 19.24 8.40
C TRP A 194 2.14 19.25 6.88
N ARG A 195 2.72 20.32 6.32
CA ARG A 195 3.07 20.42 4.90
C ARG A 195 4.10 19.35 4.51
N ARG A 196 5.17 19.18 5.31
CA ARG A 196 6.16 18.12 5.10
C ARG A 196 5.53 16.72 5.12
N CYS A 197 4.54 16.51 6.00
CA CYS A 197 3.80 15.25 6.04
C CYS A 197 2.93 15.05 4.79
N LEU A 198 2.29 16.11 4.27
CA LEU A 198 1.56 16.04 3.00
C LEU A 198 2.47 15.73 1.81
N PHE A 199 3.66 16.32 1.73
CA PHE A 199 4.62 15.98 0.68
C PHE A 199 5.08 14.51 0.77
N ALA A 200 5.30 13.98 1.97
CA ALA A 200 5.56 12.55 2.17
C ALA A 200 4.40 11.68 1.68
N LEU A 201 3.16 12.08 1.97
CA LEU A 201 1.96 11.40 1.48
C LEU A 201 1.87 11.45 -0.04
N TYR A 202 2.14 12.59 -0.69
CA TYR A 202 2.13 12.67 -2.15
C TYR A 202 3.20 11.79 -2.78
N PHE A 203 4.41 11.81 -2.23
CA PHE A 203 5.48 10.95 -2.72
C PHE A 203 5.10 9.47 -2.60
N ALA A 204 4.60 9.04 -1.43
CA ALA A 204 4.09 7.68 -1.25
C ALA A 204 2.92 7.36 -2.19
N SER A 205 2.00 8.29 -2.39
CA SER A 205 0.87 8.12 -3.30
C SER A 205 1.30 7.95 -4.75
N VAL A 206 2.31 8.69 -5.22
CA VAL A 206 2.85 8.49 -6.56
C VAL A 206 3.42 7.09 -6.72
N LEU A 207 4.22 6.62 -5.75
CA LEU A 207 4.80 5.28 -5.78
C LEU A 207 3.74 4.17 -5.80
N ILE A 208 2.71 4.27 -4.95
CA ILE A 208 1.58 3.34 -4.92
C ILE A 208 0.79 3.40 -6.23
N MET A 209 0.58 4.58 -6.80
CA MET A 209 -0.13 4.74 -8.07
C MET A 209 0.63 4.08 -9.23
N VAL A 210 1.94 4.32 -9.34
CA VAL A 210 2.79 3.71 -10.38
C VAL A 210 2.74 2.20 -10.27
N ARG A 211 2.82 1.65 -9.05
CA ARG A 211 2.65 0.21 -8.79
C ARG A 211 1.30 -0.31 -9.26
N CYS A 212 0.20 0.38 -8.93
CA CYS A 212 -1.14 -0.06 -9.34
C CYS A 212 -1.29 -0.06 -10.87
N ILE A 213 -0.75 0.96 -11.56
CA ILE A 213 -0.73 1.03 -13.03
C ILE A 213 0.11 -0.12 -13.61
N TYR A 214 1.29 -0.39 -13.04
CA TYR A 214 2.12 -1.53 -13.42
C TYR A 214 1.35 -2.84 -13.30
N ARG A 215 0.63 -3.07 -12.18
CA ARG A 215 -0.17 -4.28 -11.98
C ARG A 215 -1.27 -4.41 -13.01
N VAL A 216 -1.97 -3.32 -13.36
CA VAL A 216 -2.96 -3.36 -14.45
C VAL A 216 -2.29 -3.72 -15.78
N ALA A 217 -1.17 -3.10 -16.12
CA ALA A 217 -0.44 -3.37 -17.36
C ALA A 217 0.07 -4.81 -17.44
N GLU A 218 0.57 -5.34 -16.32
CA GLU A 218 1.03 -6.73 -16.17
C GLU A 218 -0.09 -7.74 -16.45
N TYR A 219 -1.30 -7.50 -15.93
CA TYR A 219 -2.44 -8.38 -16.19
C TYR A 219 -3.05 -8.18 -17.59
N ILE A 220 -3.04 -6.97 -18.15
CA ILE A 220 -3.50 -6.72 -19.52
C ILE A 220 -2.61 -7.42 -20.56
N GLN A 221 -1.28 -7.45 -20.35
CA GLN A 221 -0.39 -8.20 -21.24
C GLN A 221 -0.53 -9.72 -21.11
N GLY A 222 -1.07 -10.19 -19.97
CA GLY A 222 -1.28 -11.60 -19.66
C GLY A 222 0.02 -12.39 -19.49
N GLN A 223 -0.13 -13.72 -19.40
CA GLN A 223 0.95 -14.66 -19.12
C GLN A 223 2.12 -14.62 -20.11
N LYS A 224 1.86 -14.32 -21.39
CA LYS A 224 2.89 -14.24 -22.44
C LYS A 224 3.50 -12.84 -22.59
N GLY A 225 3.06 -11.89 -21.76
CA GLY A 225 3.53 -10.52 -21.74
C GLY A 225 5.00 -10.40 -21.31
N THR A 226 5.70 -9.38 -21.81
CA THR A 226 7.09 -9.12 -21.43
C THR A 226 7.23 -8.79 -19.95
N LEU A 227 6.20 -8.19 -19.35
CA LEU A 227 6.16 -7.85 -17.92
C LEU A 227 6.11 -9.08 -17.01
N GLN A 228 5.29 -10.09 -17.33
CA GLN A 228 5.22 -11.34 -16.55
C GLN A 228 6.37 -12.30 -16.88
N SER A 229 6.98 -12.16 -18.05
CA SER A 229 8.07 -13.05 -18.49
C SER A 229 9.42 -12.70 -17.88
N HIS A 230 9.60 -11.49 -17.33
CA HIS A 230 10.87 -11.08 -16.72
C HIS A 230 10.71 -10.68 -15.26
N GLU A 231 11.46 -11.36 -14.41
CA GLU A 231 11.43 -11.18 -12.96
C GLU A 231 11.75 -9.75 -12.50
N TYR A 232 12.67 -9.05 -13.18
CA TYR A 232 13.15 -7.74 -12.74
C TYR A 232 12.05 -6.67 -12.74
N TYR A 233 11.01 -6.80 -13.58
CA TYR A 233 9.89 -5.86 -13.57
C TYR A 233 9.12 -5.89 -12.25
N ALA A 234 8.89 -7.09 -11.69
CA ALA A 234 8.23 -7.24 -10.41
C ALA A 234 9.04 -6.62 -9.26
N TYR A 235 10.37 -6.77 -9.29
CA TYR A 235 11.24 -6.16 -8.27
C TYR A 235 11.33 -4.63 -8.40
N ILE A 236 11.40 -4.08 -9.62
CA ILE A 236 11.54 -2.63 -9.82
C ILE A 236 10.21 -1.91 -9.61
N PHE A 237 9.13 -2.42 -10.20
CA PHE A 237 7.83 -1.73 -10.25
C PHE A 237 6.84 -2.19 -9.18
N ASP A 238 7.18 -3.19 -8.37
CA ASP A 238 6.43 -3.51 -7.15
C ASP A 238 7.32 -3.39 -5.91
N ALA A 239 8.30 -4.30 -5.76
CA ALA A 239 9.10 -4.40 -4.53
C ALA A 239 9.79 -3.10 -4.14
N LEU A 240 10.53 -2.50 -5.07
CA LEU A 240 11.32 -1.30 -4.83
C LEU A 240 10.42 -0.09 -4.55
N LEU A 241 9.30 0.05 -5.27
CA LEU A 241 8.34 1.14 -5.02
C LEU A 241 7.74 1.02 -3.61
N MET A 242 7.34 -0.18 -3.20
CA MET A 242 6.77 -0.41 -1.87
C MET A 242 7.82 -0.25 -0.76
N PHE A 243 9.03 -0.72 -0.99
CA PHE A 243 10.13 -0.49 -0.05
C PHE A 243 10.40 1.01 0.14
N MET A 244 10.44 1.80 -0.94
CA MET A 244 10.59 3.25 -0.86
C MET A 244 9.45 3.92 -0.07
N VAL A 245 8.21 3.47 -0.21
CA VAL A 245 7.09 3.93 0.63
C VAL A 245 7.39 3.69 2.10
N THR A 246 7.89 2.51 2.47
CA THR A 246 8.29 2.23 3.85
C THR A 246 9.39 3.16 4.34
N VAL A 247 10.45 3.37 3.56
CA VAL A 247 11.57 4.25 3.95
C VAL A 247 11.11 5.69 4.19
N VAL A 248 10.20 6.20 3.36
CA VAL A 248 9.64 7.56 3.50
C VAL A 248 8.94 7.74 4.84
N PHE A 249 8.17 6.75 5.29
CA PHE A 249 7.45 6.82 6.57
C PHE A 249 8.32 6.50 7.81
N VAL A 250 9.50 5.90 7.63
CA VAL A 250 10.56 5.90 8.66
C VAL A 250 11.17 7.29 8.80
N ILE A 251 11.57 7.92 7.69
CA ILE A 251 12.29 9.21 7.72
C ILE A 251 11.35 10.35 8.13
N ILE A 252 10.20 10.46 7.47
CA ILE A 252 9.19 11.47 7.75
C ILE A 252 8.19 10.86 8.71
N HIS A 253 8.67 10.63 9.93
CA HIS A 253 7.88 9.91 10.91
C HIS A 253 6.67 10.74 11.38
N PRO A 254 5.42 10.23 11.25
CA PRO A 254 4.24 11.00 11.62
C PRO A 254 4.08 11.20 13.14
N SER A 255 5.01 10.72 13.97
CA SER A 255 4.95 10.87 15.44
C SER A 255 4.90 12.31 15.93
N ARG A 256 5.48 13.24 15.17
CA ARG A 256 5.40 14.67 15.49
C ARG A 256 3.95 15.18 15.47
N ILE A 257 3.09 14.61 14.63
CA ILE A 257 1.66 14.96 14.51
C ILE A 257 0.88 14.62 15.80
N LEU A 258 1.27 13.56 16.52
CA LEU A 258 0.54 13.08 17.70
C LEU A 258 1.01 13.68 19.03
N ILE A 259 2.30 13.98 19.18
CA ILE A 259 2.85 14.50 20.43
C ILE A 259 2.15 15.82 20.82
N GLN A 260 1.84 16.69 19.86
CA GLN A 260 1.16 17.96 20.14
C GLN A 260 -0.29 17.82 20.64
N ARG A 261 -1.04 16.79 20.25
CA ARG A 261 -2.44 16.64 20.69
C ARG A 261 -2.51 16.15 22.14
N ALA A 262 -1.54 15.34 22.57
CA ALA A 262 -1.38 14.96 23.97
C ALA A 262 -1.01 16.16 24.84
N TYR A 263 -0.09 17.02 24.38
CA TYR A 263 0.22 18.28 25.07
C TYR A 263 -0.96 19.24 25.13
N LYS A 264 -1.68 19.47 24.02
CA LYS A 264 -2.87 20.35 24.02
C LYS A 264 -3.97 19.88 24.97
N LEU A 265 -4.19 18.57 25.10
CA LEU A 265 -5.19 18.03 26.04
C LEU A 265 -4.71 18.12 27.49
N ALA A 266 -3.42 17.85 27.74
CA ALA A 266 -2.83 18.00 29.07
C ALA A 266 -2.79 19.47 29.54
N ASP A 267 -2.49 20.42 28.64
CA ASP A 267 -2.50 21.86 28.97
C ASP A 267 -3.92 22.38 29.27
N ILE A 268 -4.94 21.85 28.58
CA ILE A 268 -6.36 22.16 28.85
C ILE A 268 -6.81 21.57 30.19
N GLU A 269 -6.34 20.37 30.56
CA GLU A 269 -6.62 19.73 31.86
C GLU A 269 -5.88 20.40 33.02
N LEU A 270 -4.76 21.10 32.77
CA LEU A 270 -3.99 21.83 33.79
C LEU A 270 -4.44 23.29 33.96
N THR A 271 -5.26 23.82 33.05
CA THR A 271 -5.79 25.19 33.08
C THR A 271 -7.24 25.29 33.54
N HIS A 272 -7.87 24.15 33.86
CA HIS A 272 -9.19 24.02 34.47
C HIS A 272 -9.08 23.31 35.83
#